data_AF-A0A9E5ZAS0-F1
#
_entry.id   AF-A0A9E5ZAS0-F1
#
_cell.length_a   1.000
_cell.length_b   1.000
_cell.length_c   1.000
_cell.angle_alpha   90.00
_cell.angle_beta   90.00
_cell.angle_gamma   90.00
#
_symmetry.space_group_name_H-M   'P 1'
#
loop_
_entity.id
_entity.type
_entity.pdbx_description
1 polymer ?
#
loop_
_entity_poly.entity_id
_entity_poly.type
_entity_poly.pdbx_seq_one_letter_code
_entity_poly.pdbx_strand_id
1 'polypeptide(L)' 'MEMYPSQYHYLSANFGLLTIDVHDVFALSALSPIGQAMLGKTVGDTYDFRDQKFS' A
#
# COMPACT_ATOMS: atom_id res chain seq x y z
N MET A 1 13.60 30.44 4.50
CA MET A 1 13.75 29.00 4.76
C MET A 1 13.15 28.30 3.57
N GLU A 2 13.99 27.74 2.71
CA GLU A 2 13.55 27.13 1.45
C GLU A 2 13.26 25.65 1.71
N MET A 3 12.01 25.25 1.52
CA MET A 3 11.54 23.88 1.75
C MET A 3 11.71 23.10 0.45
N TYR A 4 12.69 22.20 0.39
CA TYR A 4 12.83 21.29 -0.74
C TYR A 4 11.62 20.34 -0.78
N PRO A 5 10.91 20.21 -1.91
CA PRO A 5 9.84 19.23 -2.01
C PRO A 5 10.46 17.83 -1.94
N SER A 6 9.99 17.01 -0.99
CA SER A 6 10.34 15.60 -0.89
C SER A 6 9.92 14.90 -2.18
N GLN A 7 10.88 14.57 -3.04
CA GLN A 7 10.65 13.82 -4.27
C GLN A 7 10.43 12.35 -3.92
N TYR A 8 9.19 12.00 -3.60
CA TYR A 8 8.81 10.60 -3.41
C TYR A 8 8.76 9.89 -4.77
N HIS A 9 9.78 9.08 -5.06
CA HIS A 9 9.79 8.22 -6.23
C HIS A 9 9.10 6.89 -5.89
N TYR A 10 7.91 6.67 -6.43
CA TYR A 10 7.23 5.39 -6.37
C TYR A 10 7.76 4.50 -7.49
N LEU A 11 8.62 3.55 -7.15
CA LEU A 11 9.07 2.51 -8.08
C LEU A 11 7.94 1.47 -8.24
N SER A 12 6.98 1.72 -9.12
CA SER A 12 6.08 0.65 -9.58
C SER A 12 6.74 -0.07 -10.75
N ALA A 13 7.68 -0.97 -10.46
CA ALA A 13 7.84 -2.08 -11.38
C ALA A 13 6.58 -2.96 -11.21
N ASN A 14 6.08 -3.55 -12.30
CA ASN A 14 4.86 -4.37 -12.37
C ASN A 14 4.81 -5.59 -11.42
N PHE A 15 5.68 -5.67 -10.41
CA PHE A 15 5.66 -6.60 -9.30
C PHE A 15 4.43 -6.46 -8.39
N GLY A 16 3.59 -5.45 -8.60
CA GLY A 16 2.45 -5.17 -7.75
C GLY A 16 1.41 -6.26 -7.72
N LEU A 17 1.24 -7.07 -8.77
CA LEU A 17 0.28 -8.18 -8.83
C LEU A 17 1.03 -9.49 -9.06
N LEU A 18 0.89 -10.42 -8.13
CA LEU A 18 1.47 -11.75 -8.18
C LEU A 18 0.33 -12.76 -8.16
N THR A 19 0.27 -13.63 -9.15
CA THR A 19 -0.68 -14.75 -9.14
C THR A 19 -0.02 -15.92 -8.40
N ILE A 20 -0.58 -16.31 -7.25
CA ILE A 20 -0.18 -17.51 -6.52
C ILE A 20 -1.36 -18.49 -6.60
N ASP A 21 -1.14 -19.64 -7.23
CA ASP A 21 -2.19 -20.61 -7.57
C ASP A 21 -3.29 -19.98 -8.43
N VAL A 22 -4.50 -19.78 -7.89
CA VAL A 22 -5.64 -19.11 -8.55
C VAL A 22 -5.98 -17.75 -7.93
N HIS A 23 -5.09 -17.21 -7.10
CA HIS A 23 -5.30 -15.96 -6.38
C HIS A 23 -4.31 -14.87 -6.82
N ASP A 24 -4.87 -13.73 -7.20
CA ASP A 24 -4.11 -12.52 -7.44
C ASP A 24 -3.84 -11.81 -6.11
N VAL A 25 -2.58 -11.70 -5.72
CA VAL A 25 -2.14 -11.01 -4.50
C VAL A 25 -1.31 -9.79 -4.85
N PHE A 26 -1.51 -8.69 -4.12
CA PHE A 26 -0.71 -7.50 -4.33
C PHE A 26 0.57 -7.51 -3.50
N ALA A 27 1.74 -7.55 -4.15
CA ALA A 27 3.03 -7.48 -3.44
C ALA A 27 3.40 -6.02 -3.14
N LEU A 28 2.98 -5.56 -1.97
CA LEU A 28 3.22 -4.18 -1.50
C LEU A 28 4.30 -4.18 -0.42
N SER A 29 5.15 -3.16 -0.43
CA SER A 29 6.07 -2.92 0.70
C SER A 29 5.27 -2.58 1.96
N ALA A 30 5.58 -3.25 3.07
CA ALA A 30 4.99 -2.94 4.37
C ALA A 30 5.29 -1.49 4.81
N LEU A 31 6.38 -0.89 4.33
CA LEU A 31 6.75 0.51 4.62
C LEU A 31 6.01 1.53 3.73
N SER A 32 5.27 1.07 2.71
CA SER A 32 4.46 1.98 1.90
C SER A 32 3.31 2.57 2.72
N PRO A 33 2.79 3.77 2.40
CA PRO A 33 1.66 4.36 3.13
C PRO A 33 0.45 3.43 3.24
N ILE A 34 0.14 2.68 2.18
CA ILE A 34 -0.95 1.69 2.19
C ILE A 34 -0.59 0.46 3.02
N GLY A 35 0.65 -0.02 2.93
CA GLY A 35 1.13 -1.14 3.75
C GLY A 35 1.08 -0.84 5.25
N GLN A 36 1.41 0.40 5.64
CA GLN A 36 1.27 0.87 7.02
C GLN A 36 -0.20 0.98 7.45
N ALA A 37 -1.09 1.48 6.59
CA ALA A 37 -2.52 1.58 6.88
C ALA A 37 -3.18 0.20 7.09
N MET A 38 -2.69 -0.82 6.38
CA MET A 38 -3.18 -2.20 6.46
C MET A 38 -2.44 -3.05 7.51
N LEU A 39 -1.39 -2.54 8.14
CA LEU A 39 -0.55 -3.33 9.03
C LEU A 39 -1.35 -3.84 10.24
N GLY A 40 -1.33 -5.16 10.47
CA GLY A 40 -2.04 -5.80 11.58
C GLY A 40 -3.55 -5.92 11.37
N LYS A 41 -4.09 -5.52 10.21
CA LYS A 41 -5.48 -5.71 9.85
C LYS A 41 -5.71 -7.11 9.30
N THR A 42 -6.88 -7.67 9.60
CA THR A 42 -7.32 -8.98 9.16
C THR A 42 -8.61 -8.88 8.34
N VAL A 43 -9.06 -10.00 7.78
CA VAL A 43 -10.29 -10.03 6.98
C VAL A 43 -11.48 -9.56 7.82
N GLY A 44 -12.18 -8.53 7.33
CA GLY A 44 -13.32 -7.90 8.00
C GLY A 44 -12.97 -6.64 8.80
N ASP A 45 -11.68 -6.34 8.99
CA ASP A 45 -11.26 -5.10 9.62
C ASP A 45 -11.31 -3.93 8.64
N THR A 46 -11.79 -2.78 9.12
CA THR A 46 -11.73 -1.55 8.35
C THR A 46 -10.38 -0.84 8.52
N TYR A 47 -9.93 -0.18 7.45
CA TYR A 47 -8.78 0.73 7.47
C TYR A 47 -9.07 2.02 6.69
N ASP A 48 -8.43 3.11 7.10
CA ASP A 48 -8.54 4.40 6.44
C ASP A 48 -7.27 4.66 5.62
N PHE A 49 -7.44 5.08 4.37
CA PHE A 49 -6.34 5.42 3.47
C PHE A 49 -6.75 6.56 2.54
N ARG A 50 -5.95 7.65 2.51
CA ARG A 50 -6.22 8.84 1.68
C ARG A 50 -7.66 9.37 1.87
N ASP A 51 -8.06 9.51 3.13
CA ASP A 51 -9.38 10.00 3.55
C ASP A 51 -10.57 9.13 3.08
N GLN A 52 -10.30 7.90 2.65
CA GLN A 52 -11.30 6.90 2.28
C GLN A 52 -11.24 5.72 3.24
N LYS A 53 -12.42 5.21 3.58
CA LYS A 53 -12.55 4.05 4.46
C LYS A 53 -12.81 2.79 3.63
N PHE A 54 -12.03 1.75 3.90
CA PHE A 54 -12.10 0.45 3.24
C PHE A 54 -12.47 -0.62 4.26
N SER A 55 -13.27 -1.60 3.84
CA SER A 55 -13.79 -2.72 4.65
C SER A 55 -13.72 -4.02 3.89
#